data_AF-A0A9D7PZJ4-F1
#
_entry.id   AF-A0A9D7PZJ4-F1
#
_cell.length_a   1.000
_cell.length_b   1.000
_cell.length_c   1.000
_cell.angle_alpha   90.00
_cell.angle_beta   90.00
_cell.angle_gamma   90.00
#
_symmetry.space_group_name_H-M   'P 1'
#
loop_
_entity.id
_entity.type
_entity.pdbx_description
1 polymer ?
#
loop_
_entity_poly.entity_id
_entity_poly.type
_entity_poly.pdbx_seq_one_letter_code
_entity_poly.pdbx_strand_id
1 'polypeptide(L)' 'MFYRGSKRYIDPSAALKIIQKLKPGTKKVGVFVNEEVEIVNKIVKELQLDFVQLHGDETPNIPLK' A
#
# COMPACT_ATOMS: atom_id res chain seq x y z
N MET A 1 -2.55 6.23 1.33
CA MET A 1 -1.46 6.04 2.30
C MET A 1 -1.98 5.10 3.37
N PHE A 2 -1.26 4.01 3.65
CA PHE A 2 -1.70 2.93 4.55
C PHE A 2 -1.02 3.01 5.91
N TYR A 3 -0.83 4.23 6.43
CA TYR A 3 -0.29 4.48 7.76
C TYR A 3 -1.32 5.23 8.60
N ARG A 4 -1.80 4.62 9.69
CA ARG A 4 -2.88 5.14 10.53
C ARG A 4 -2.58 6.51 11.16
N GLY A 5 -1.30 6.82 11.42
CA GLY A 5 -0.88 8.12 11.95
C GLY A 5 -0.90 9.27 10.93
N SER A 6 -1.14 8.99 9.65
CA SER A 6 -1.19 10.01 8.61
C SER A 6 -2.55 10.69 8.51
N LYS A 7 -2.57 12.02 8.36
CA LYS A 7 -3.79 12.77 7.98
C LYS A 7 -4.38 12.33 6.63
N ARG A 8 -3.59 11.64 5.80
CA ARG A 8 -3.98 11.11 4.48
C ARG A 8 -4.21 9.60 4.52
N TYR A 9 -4.41 9.04 5.70
CA TYR A 9 -4.74 7.63 5.85
C TYR A 9 -6.01 7.28 5.07
N ILE A 10 -6.01 6.12 4.43
CA ILE A 10 -7.18 5.54 3.80
C ILE A 10 -7.26 4.05 4.14
N ASP A 11 -8.47 3.60 4.46
CA ASP A 11 -8.75 2.18 4.66
C ASP A 11 -8.59 1.40 3.34
N PRO A 12 -7.99 0.19 3.33
CA PRO A 12 -7.82 -0.61 2.12
C PRO A 12 -9.12 -0.87 1.36
N SER A 13 -10.23 -1.17 2.05
CA SER A 13 -11.52 -1.39 1.39
C SER A 13 -12.07 -0.13 0.73
N ALA A 14 -11.80 1.04 1.32
CA ALA A 14 -12.13 2.33 0.69
C ALA A 14 -11.23 2.62 -0.52
N ALA A 15 -9.93 2.32 -0.43
CA ALA A 15 -8.99 2.46 -1.53
C ALA A 15 -9.37 1.56 -2.72
N LEU A 16 -9.80 0.31 -2.46
CA LEU A 16 -10.25 -0.61 -3.50
C LEU A 16 -11.41 -0.03 -4.32
N LYS A 17 -12.39 0.60 -3.68
CA LYS A 17 -13.52 1.26 -4.36
C LYS A 17 -13.09 2.40 -5.27
N ILE A 18 -12.02 3.11 -4.92
CA ILE A 18 -11.43 4.16 -5.78
C ILE A 18 -10.71 3.50 -6.95
N ILE A 19 -9.89 2.50 -6.66
CA ILE A 19 -9.08 1.79 -7.66
C ILE A 19 -9.95 1.17 -8.76
N GLN A 20 -11.09 0.59 -8.39
CA GLN A 20 -12.05 0.02 -9.34
C GLN A 20 -12.63 1.04 -10.33
N LYS A 21 -12.57 2.34 -10.02
CA LYS A 21 -13.04 3.42 -10.88
C LYS A 21 -11.91 4.08 -11.69
N LEU A 22 -10.66 3.66 -11.49
CA LEU A 22 -9.53 4.22 -12.22
C LEU A 22 -9.49 3.69 -13.65
N LYS A 23 -8.92 4.49 -14.55
CA LYS A 23 -8.71 4.07 -15.95
C LYS A 23 -7.73 2.89 -15.99
N PRO A 24 -7.92 1.93 -16.90
CA PRO A 24 -6.94 0.88 -17.16
C PRO A 24 -5.55 1.48 -17.41
N GLY A 25 -4.50 0.84 -16.86
CA GLY A 25 -3.12 1.30 -16.99
C GLY A 25 -2.68 2.37 -15.97
N THR A 26 -3.58 2.86 -15.11
CA THR A 26 -3.21 3.76 -14.02
C THR A 26 -2.33 3.02 -13.00
N LYS A 27 -1.09 3.48 -12.83
CA LYS A 27 -0.14 2.93 -11.86
C LYS A 27 -0.52 3.31 -10.43
N LYS A 28 -0.41 2.36 -9.50
CA LYS A 28 -0.83 2.49 -8.10
C LYS A 28 0.36 2.28 -7.17
N VAL A 29 0.53 3.20 -6.24
CA VAL A 29 1.61 3.16 -5.23
C VAL A 29 0.98 3.07 -3.85
N GLY A 30 1.37 2.05 -3.08
CA GLY A 30 1.06 1.97 -1.65
C GLY A 30 2.19 2.55 -0.83
N VAL A 31 1.87 3.48 0.08
CA VAL A 31 2.85 4.05 1.01
C VAL A 31 2.59 3.48 2.40
N PHE A 32 3.60 2.84 2.98
CA PHE A 32 3.58 2.18 4.28
C PHE A 32 4.68 2.77 5.18
N VAL A 33 4.50 2.67 6.49
CA VAL A 33 5.41 3.23 7.49
C VAL A 33 5.51 2.21 8.62
N ASN A 34 6.62 1.48 8.70
CA ASN A 34 6.90 0.48 9.73
C ASN A 34 5.76 -0.55 9.88
N GLU A 35 5.14 -0.95 8.77
CA GLU A 35 4.03 -1.91 8.77
C GLU A 35 4.56 -3.35 8.63
N GLU A 36 3.87 -4.33 9.20
CA GLU A 36 4.30 -5.72 9.08
C GLU A 36 4.26 -6.19 7.62
N VAL A 37 5.30 -6.93 7.21
CA VAL A 37 5.50 -7.41 5.82
C VAL A 37 4.29 -8.20 5.31
N GLU A 38 3.68 -9.02 6.18
CA GLU A 38 2.48 -9.80 5.85
C GLU A 38 1.28 -8.90 5.53
N ILE A 39 1.13 -7.78 6.26
CA ILE A 39 0.08 -6.79 6.04
C ILE A 39 0.33 -6.04 4.74
N VAL A 40 1.59 -5.63 4.48
CA VAL A 40 1.98 -4.98 3.22
C VAL A 40 1.66 -5.88 2.03
N ASN A 41 2.13 -7.14 2.05
CA ASN A 41 1.90 -8.11 0.97
C ASN A 41 0.40 -8.38 0.77
N LYS A 42 -0.38 -8.47 1.86
CA LYS A 42 -1.84 -8.61 1.78
C LYS A 42 -2.48 -7.44 1.06
N ILE A 43 -2.14 -6.20 1.43
CA ILE A 43 -2.71 -4.98 0.83
C ILE A 43 -2.28 -4.84 -0.63
N VAL A 44 -1.02 -5.13 -0.95
CA VAL A 44 -0.50 -5.11 -2.33
C VAL A 44 -1.30 -6.05 -3.22
N LYS A 45 -1.52 -7.28 -2.75
CA LYS A 45 -2.28 -8.29 -3.48
C LYS A 45 -3.76 -7.91 -3.61
N GLU A 46 -4.38 -7.44 -2.53
CA GLU A 46 -5.79 -7.04 -2.51
C GLU A 46 -6.08 -5.87 -3.45
N LEU A 47 -5.22 -4.85 -3.46
CA LEU A 47 -5.43 -3.62 -4.22
C LEU A 47 -4.77 -3.65 -5.61
N GLN A 48 -4.03 -4.71 -5.91
CA GLN A 48 -3.21 -4.84 -7.12
C GLN A 48 -2.34 -3.60 -7.32
N LEU A 49 -1.51 -3.31 -6.32
CA LEU A 49 -0.57 -2.20 -6.36
C LEU A 49 0.60 -2.54 -7.30
N ASP A 50 1.04 -1.56 -8.08
CA ASP A 50 2.21 -1.72 -8.96
C ASP A 50 3.51 -1.48 -8.20
N PHE A 51 3.48 -0.60 -7.20
CA PHE A 51 4.66 -0.21 -6.44
C PHE A 51 4.34 -0.11 -4.94
N VAL A 52 5.37 -0.37 -4.15
CA VAL A 52 5.37 -0.19 -2.70
C VAL A 52 6.43 0.83 -2.35
N GLN A 53 6.05 1.80 -1.52
CA GLN A 53 6.94 2.78 -0.95
C GLN A 53 6.96 2.57 0.56
N LEU A 54 8.15 2.21 1.03
CA LEU A 54 8.49 1.98 2.43
C LEU A 54 9.08 3.28 2.99
N HIS A 55 8.42 3.87 3.98
CA HIS A 55 8.81 5.13 4.61
C HIS A 55 8.88 4.94 6.12
N GLY A 56 9.96 4.35 6.60
CA GLY A 56 10.23 4.16 8.02
C GLY A 56 11.70 3.82 8.27
N ASP A 57 11.96 3.12 9.36
CA ASP A 57 13.27 2.53 9.70
C ASP A 57 13.39 1.08 9.18
N GLU A 58 12.61 0.80 8.13
CA GLU A 58 12.51 -0.48 7.46
C GLU A 58 13.89 -0.90 6.92
N THR A 59 14.41 -2.02 7.43
CA THR A 59 15.75 -2.48 7.04
C THR A 59 15.75 -2.96 5.58
N PRO A 60 16.87 -2.84 4.83
CA PRO A 60 16.90 -3.17 3.39
C PRO A 60 16.54 -4.64 3.06
N ASN A 61 16.54 -5.53 4.06
CA ASN A 61 16.32 -6.96 3.89
C ASN A 61 14.84 -7.37 4.12
N ILE A 62 13.89 -6.52 3.75
CA ILE A 62 12.47 -6.85 3.86
C ILE A 62 12.06 -7.74 2.67
N PRO A 63 11.58 -8.98 2.91
CA PRO A 63 11.12 -9.85 1.85
C PRO A 63 9.68 -9.47 1.42
N LEU A 64 9.55 -8.41 0.61
CA LEU A 64 8.30 -8.11 -0.09
C LEU A 64 8.09 -9.14 -1.22
N LYS A 65 6.84 -9.59 -1.40
CA LYS A 65 6.46 -10.61 -2.40
C LYS A 65 5.35 -10.11 -3.31
#